data_AF-A0AAD5H2Q7-F1
#
_entry.id   AF-A0AAD5H2Q7-F1
#
_cell.length_a   1.000
_cell.length_b   1.000
_cell.length_c   1.000
_cell.angle_alpha   90.00
_cell.angle_beta   90.00
_cell.angle_gamma   90.00
#
_symmetry.space_group_name_H-M   'P 1'
#
loop_
_entity.id
_entity.type
_entity.pdbx_description
1 polymer ?
#
loop_
_entity_poly.entity_id
_entity_poly.type
_entity_poly.pdbx_seq_one_letter_code
_entity_poly.pdbx_strand_id
1 'polypeptide(L)'
;MGWFEWLVELLDLQPPRPTPGTEAARLEEMRVAALLDKEVAKPAGQRDEELEWGLRLEVHKTRLANAEAYAARAAQLAAWAKQPATQQCCAAAGWVRQRAAASYEAQHGYYSLIVVQSTEEVAAAQARRRAVIVAEPMLRLELSGELQQAPPRMDTCSECAQLLQEVELAEGSSQACIDVTLKKFQEWGMKKAAPGDAAASGGPAAAAAAKPARGAEGGPVTPKQQPQQEQQQQQHPSSDEELPQQHQQHPSTDQEQEQRQEWGAADT
;
A
#
# COMPACT_ATOMS: atom_id res chain seq x y z
N MET A 1 9.53 14.92 -46.48
CA MET A 1 9.21 14.22 -45.23
C MET A 1 9.78 12.81 -45.30
N GLY A 2 10.79 12.55 -44.49
CA GLY A 2 11.39 11.22 -44.38
C GLY A 2 10.57 10.34 -43.42
N TRP A 3 10.59 9.02 -43.62
CA TRP A 3 9.91 8.07 -42.74
C TRP A 3 10.37 8.15 -41.27
N PHE A 4 11.59 8.64 -41.01
CA PHE A 4 12.09 8.96 -39.66
C PHE A 4 11.39 10.16 -39.02
N GLU A 5 11.09 11.24 -39.76
CA GLU A 5 10.35 12.39 -39.23
C GLU A 5 8.93 11.96 -38.84
N TRP A 6 8.30 11.11 -39.67
CA TRP A 6 7.00 10.53 -39.36
C TRP A 6 7.03 9.63 -38.11
N LEU A 7 8.11 8.86 -37.89
CA LEU A 7 8.27 8.02 -36.70
C LEU A 7 8.54 8.83 -35.43
N VAL A 8 9.28 9.93 -35.54
CA VAL A 8 9.50 10.87 -34.43
C VAL A 8 8.19 11.58 -34.09
N GLU A 9 7.43 12.06 -35.08
CA GLU A 9 6.09 12.62 -34.86
C GLU A 9 5.14 11.58 -34.23
N LEU A 10 5.20 10.31 -34.66
CA LEU A 10 4.38 9.24 -34.08
C LEU A 10 4.76 8.91 -32.63
N LEU A 11 6.04 9.03 -32.27
CA LEU A 11 6.52 8.87 -30.90
C LEU A 11 6.23 10.09 -30.03
N ASP A 12 6.22 11.30 -30.63
CA ASP A 12 5.81 12.55 -29.98
C ASP A 12 4.28 12.64 -29.79
N LEU A 13 3.51 11.78 -30.46
CA LEU A 13 2.07 11.62 -30.24
C LEU A 13 1.72 10.76 -29.01
N GLN A 14 2.70 10.37 -28.19
CA GLN A 14 2.35 9.76 -26.91
C GLN A 14 1.53 10.76 -26.08
N PRO A 15 0.35 10.35 -25.59
CA PRO A 15 -0.45 11.23 -24.74
C PRO A 15 0.38 11.66 -23.54
N PRO A 16 0.21 12.91 -23.06
CA PRO A 16 0.93 13.37 -21.90
C PRO A 16 0.71 12.39 -20.74
N ARG A 17 1.77 12.14 -19.97
CA ARG A 17 1.66 11.28 -18.79
C ARG A 17 0.59 11.85 -17.86
N PRO A 18 -0.34 11.02 -17.37
CA PRO A 18 -1.39 11.51 -16.47
C PRO A 18 -0.78 12.04 -15.17
N THR A 19 -1.43 13.05 -14.60
CA THR A 19 -1.00 13.64 -13.33
C THR A 19 -1.08 12.60 -12.21
N PRO A 20 0.00 12.36 -11.44
CA PRO A 20 0.00 11.40 -10.34
C PRO A 20 -1.14 11.62 -9.35
N GLY A 21 -1.70 10.53 -8.82
CA GLY A 21 -2.81 10.57 -7.87
C GLY A 21 -4.19 10.81 -8.47
N THR A 22 -4.30 10.93 -9.80
CA THR A 22 -5.58 10.98 -10.52
C THR A 22 -6.04 9.58 -10.93
N GLU A 23 -7.32 9.43 -11.26
CA GLU A 23 -7.84 8.16 -11.80
C GLU A 23 -7.17 7.78 -13.11
N ALA A 24 -6.85 8.76 -13.97
CA ALA A 24 -6.10 8.50 -15.20
C ALA A 24 -4.70 7.90 -14.91
N ALA A 25 -4.02 8.36 -13.86
CA ALA A 25 -2.72 7.81 -13.46
C ALA A 25 -2.83 6.41 -12.82
N ARG A 26 -3.94 6.12 -12.14
CA ARG A 26 -4.25 4.78 -11.65
C ARG A 26 -4.53 3.82 -12.82
N LEU A 27 -5.31 4.24 -13.80
CA LEU A 27 -5.59 3.45 -15.01
C LEU A 27 -4.32 3.21 -15.81
N GLU A 28 -3.41 4.20 -15.87
CA GLU A 28 -2.10 4.04 -16.50
C GLU A 28 -1.24 3.03 -15.75
N GLU A 29 -1.19 3.06 -14.41
CA GLU A 29 -0.52 2.03 -13.62
C GLU A 29 -1.07 0.63 -13.96
N MET A 30 -2.40 0.47 -13.99
CA MET A 30 -3.05 -0.79 -14.35
C MET A 30 -2.73 -1.24 -15.78
N ARG A 31 -2.68 -0.29 -16.73
CA ARG A 31 -2.36 -0.56 -18.13
C ARG A 31 -0.93 -1.10 -18.27
N VAL A 32 0.05 -0.42 -17.66
CA VAL A 32 1.45 -0.84 -17.73
C VAL A 32 1.64 -2.17 -16.99
N ALA A 33 0.98 -2.37 -15.84
CA ALA A 33 0.99 -3.65 -15.14
C ALA A 33 0.42 -4.80 -15.99
N ALA A 34 -0.69 -4.57 -16.70
CA ALA A 34 -1.27 -5.56 -17.60
C ALA A 34 -0.37 -5.90 -18.79
N LEU A 35 0.43 -4.93 -19.28
CA LEU A 35 1.46 -5.20 -20.29
C LEU A 35 2.59 -6.08 -19.72
N LEU A 36 3.02 -5.80 -18.50
CA LEU A 36 4.01 -6.63 -17.81
C LEU A 36 3.49 -8.06 -17.62
N ASP A 37 2.26 -8.23 -17.16
CA ASP A 37 1.66 -9.55 -16.96
C ASP A 37 1.59 -10.35 -18.28
N LYS A 38 1.25 -9.67 -19.39
CA LYS A 38 1.29 -10.28 -20.72
C LYS A 38 2.69 -10.72 -21.13
N GLU A 39 3.72 -9.92 -20.85
CA GLU A 39 5.11 -10.27 -21.15
C GLU A 39 5.58 -11.47 -20.31
N VAL A 40 5.29 -11.46 -19.01
CA VAL A 40 5.62 -12.55 -18.09
C VAL A 40 4.88 -13.83 -18.44
N ALA A 41 3.65 -13.75 -18.95
CA ALA A 41 2.87 -14.93 -19.34
C ALA A 41 3.41 -15.65 -20.61
N LYS A 42 4.31 -15.02 -21.37
CA LYS A 42 4.90 -15.66 -22.56
C LYS A 42 5.76 -16.88 -22.19
N PRO A 43 5.79 -17.93 -23.04
CA PRO A 43 6.69 -19.06 -22.86
C PRO A 43 8.17 -18.64 -22.84
N ALA A 44 9.00 -19.43 -22.15
CA ALA A 44 10.46 -19.25 -22.18
C ALA A 44 10.97 -19.30 -23.63
N GLY A 45 11.80 -18.31 -24.02
CA GLY A 45 12.30 -18.13 -25.39
C GLY A 45 11.46 -17.21 -26.29
N GLN A 46 10.22 -16.86 -25.91
CA GLN A 46 9.42 -15.82 -26.58
C GLN A 46 9.35 -14.51 -25.79
N ARG A 47 9.81 -14.55 -24.54
CA ARG A 47 9.87 -13.42 -23.64
C ARG A 47 11.05 -12.52 -23.99
N ASP A 48 10.79 -11.23 -24.08
CA ASP A 48 11.79 -10.20 -24.18
C ASP A 48 12.18 -9.74 -22.77
N GLU A 49 13.37 -10.15 -22.31
CA GLU A 49 13.86 -9.84 -20.96
C GLU A 49 14.09 -8.34 -20.74
N GLU A 50 14.49 -7.61 -21.79
CA GLU A 50 14.73 -6.18 -21.70
C GLU A 50 13.40 -5.42 -21.63
N LEU A 51 12.39 -5.88 -22.39
CA LEU A 51 11.03 -5.36 -22.30
C LEU A 51 10.40 -5.67 -20.94
N GLU A 52 10.53 -6.90 -20.43
CA GLU A 52 10.03 -7.25 -19.09
C GLU A 52 10.66 -6.33 -18.03
N TRP A 53 11.98 -6.15 -18.07
CA TRP A 53 12.69 -5.28 -17.16
C TRP A 53 12.23 -3.82 -17.27
N GLY A 54 12.13 -3.28 -18.49
CA GLY A 54 11.65 -1.92 -18.74
C GLY A 54 10.23 -1.69 -18.22
N LEU A 55 9.33 -2.66 -18.46
CA LEU A 55 7.96 -2.61 -17.95
C LEU A 55 7.91 -2.67 -16.43
N ARG A 56 8.72 -3.53 -15.77
CA ARG A 56 8.81 -3.54 -14.30
C ARG A 56 9.23 -2.19 -13.75
N LEU A 57 10.30 -1.63 -14.30
CA LEU A 57 10.78 -0.32 -13.86
C LEU A 57 9.71 0.76 -14.03
N GLU A 58 8.98 0.75 -15.14
CA GLU A 58 7.90 1.71 -15.40
C GLU A 58 6.72 1.53 -14.44
N VAL A 59 6.28 0.29 -14.17
CA VAL A 59 5.25 0.00 -13.16
C VAL A 59 5.66 0.56 -11.80
N HIS A 60 6.90 0.29 -11.35
CA HIS A 60 7.36 0.74 -10.04
C HIS A 60 7.47 2.26 -9.95
N LYS A 61 7.93 2.94 -11.02
CA LYS A 61 7.98 4.40 -11.07
C LYS A 61 6.60 5.04 -11.02
N THR A 62 5.66 4.54 -11.82
CA THR A 62 4.28 5.06 -11.85
C THR A 62 3.60 4.85 -10.50
N ARG A 63 3.77 3.67 -9.89
CA ARG A 63 3.25 3.40 -8.54
C ARG A 63 3.86 4.32 -7.49
N LEU A 64 5.17 4.55 -7.52
CA LEU A 64 5.84 5.46 -6.58
C LEU A 64 5.26 6.88 -6.70
N ALA A 65 5.15 7.42 -7.91
CA ALA A 65 4.59 8.75 -8.13
C ALA A 65 3.12 8.84 -7.66
N ASN A 66 2.31 7.82 -7.93
CA ASN A 66 0.93 7.76 -7.44
C ASN A 66 0.88 7.73 -5.90
N ALA A 67 1.71 6.90 -5.26
CA ALA A 67 1.76 6.78 -3.81
C ALA A 67 2.18 8.10 -3.13
N GLU A 68 3.16 8.81 -3.70
CA GLU A 68 3.58 10.14 -3.21
C GLU A 68 2.43 11.15 -3.30
N ALA A 69 1.69 11.16 -4.42
CA ALA A 69 0.55 12.05 -4.60
C ALA A 69 -0.61 11.71 -3.64
N TYR A 70 -0.91 10.43 -3.42
CA TYR A 70 -1.93 10.01 -2.46
C TYR A 70 -1.52 10.34 -1.02
N ALA A 71 -0.26 10.14 -0.64
CA ALA A 71 0.26 10.54 0.66
C ALA A 71 0.10 12.06 0.87
N ALA A 72 0.48 12.87 -0.12
CA ALA A 72 0.34 14.33 -0.05
C ALA A 72 -1.13 14.75 0.08
N ARG A 73 -2.04 14.15 -0.69
CA ARG A 73 -3.48 14.42 -0.62
C ARG A 73 -4.06 14.06 0.75
N ALA A 74 -3.72 12.88 1.28
CA ALA A 74 -4.17 12.44 2.60
C ALA A 74 -3.67 13.38 3.71
N ALA A 75 -2.41 13.82 3.64
CA ALA A 75 -1.87 14.80 4.58
C ALA A 75 -2.60 16.15 4.53
N GLN A 76 -2.94 16.64 3.34
CA GLN A 76 -3.71 17.87 3.15
C GLN A 76 -5.13 17.75 3.72
N LEU A 77 -5.81 16.64 3.45
CA LEU A 77 -7.17 16.38 3.96
C LEU A 77 -7.19 16.23 5.49
N ALA A 78 -6.18 15.56 6.07
CA ALA A 78 -6.00 15.50 7.51
C ALA A 78 -5.81 16.90 8.12
N ALA A 79 -4.97 17.74 7.51
CA ALA A 79 -4.74 19.10 7.96
C ALA A 79 -6.01 19.96 7.87
N TRP A 80 -6.76 19.85 6.77
CA TRP A 80 -8.05 20.52 6.59
C TRP A 80 -9.06 20.11 7.66
N ALA A 81 -9.22 18.82 7.92
CA ALA A 81 -10.18 18.30 8.88
C ALA A 81 -9.89 18.76 10.33
N LYS A 82 -8.61 18.99 10.66
CA LYS A 82 -8.19 19.53 11.97
C LYS A 82 -8.46 21.02 12.15
N GLN A 83 -8.72 21.77 11.08
CA GLN A 83 -8.97 23.19 11.21
C GLN A 83 -10.28 23.41 11.98
N PRO A 84 -10.30 24.35 12.95
CA PRO A 84 -11.54 24.71 13.63
C PRO A 84 -12.52 25.23 12.59
N ALA A 85 -13.75 24.70 12.60
CA ALA A 85 -14.80 25.22 11.74
C ALA A 85 -15.11 26.65 12.20
N THR A 86 -15.00 27.62 11.29
CA THR A 86 -15.41 29.01 11.57
C THR A 86 -16.91 29.10 11.89
N GLN A 87 -17.69 28.13 11.42
CA GLN A 87 -19.07 27.88 11.82
C GLN A 87 -19.31 26.37 11.96
N GLN A 88 -19.85 25.92 13.09
CA GLN A 88 -20.31 24.54 13.23
C GLN A 88 -21.67 24.40 12.54
N CYS A 89 -21.75 23.59 11.49
CA CYS A 89 -22.98 23.40 10.71
C CYS A 89 -24.03 22.53 11.42
N CYS A 90 -23.61 21.67 12.36
CA CYS A 90 -24.49 20.85 13.20
C CYS A 90 -23.79 20.41 14.49
N ALA A 91 -24.55 19.81 15.41
CA ALA A 91 -24.02 19.31 16.69
C ALA A 91 -22.93 18.22 16.51
N ALA A 92 -23.03 17.44 15.42
CA ALA A 92 -22.07 16.38 15.12
C ALA A 92 -20.78 16.86 14.42
N ALA A 93 -20.72 18.12 13.95
CA ALA A 93 -19.65 18.58 13.07
C ALA A 93 -18.23 18.42 13.67
N GLY A 94 -18.09 18.65 14.97
CA GLY A 94 -16.82 18.47 15.67
C GLY A 94 -16.35 17.01 15.66
N TRP A 95 -17.26 16.08 15.97
CA TRP A 95 -16.98 14.64 15.96
C TRP A 95 -16.63 14.15 14.55
N VAL A 96 -17.41 14.55 13.54
CA VAL A 96 -17.18 14.16 12.14
C VAL A 96 -15.80 14.61 11.64
N ARG A 97 -15.40 15.84 11.95
CA ARG A 97 -14.07 16.34 11.59
C ARG A 97 -12.94 15.60 12.27
N GLN A 98 -13.10 15.25 13.54
CA GLN A 98 -12.11 14.44 14.27
C GLN A 98 -12.00 13.03 13.66
N ARG A 99 -13.14 12.41 13.32
CA ARG A 99 -13.19 11.10 12.66
C ARG A 99 -12.51 11.12 11.29
N ALA A 100 -12.78 12.15 10.49
CA ALA A 100 -12.17 12.37 9.19
C ALA A 100 -10.66 12.61 9.30
N ALA A 101 -10.23 13.46 10.23
CA ALA A 101 -8.81 13.72 10.47
C ALA A 101 -8.04 12.44 10.80
N ALA A 102 -8.54 11.63 11.74
CA ALA A 102 -7.90 10.38 12.12
C ALA A 102 -7.83 9.38 10.95
N SER A 103 -8.87 9.33 10.11
CA SER A 103 -8.87 8.50 8.89
C SER A 103 -7.78 8.93 7.91
N TYR A 104 -7.73 10.22 7.57
CA TYR A 104 -6.77 10.74 6.61
C TYR A 104 -5.32 10.63 7.12
N GLU A 105 -5.10 10.72 8.44
CA GLU A 105 -3.81 10.42 9.04
C GLU A 105 -3.41 8.96 8.89
N ALA A 106 -4.33 8.03 9.11
CA ALA A 106 -4.08 6.61 8.90
C ALA A 106 -3.76 6.34 7.41
N GLN A 107 -4.53 6.91 6.49
CA GLN A 107 -4.27 6.81 5.05
C GLN A 107 -2.90 7.39 4.67
N HIS A 108 -2.54 8.56 5.21
CA HIS A 108 -1.21 9.14 5.00
C HIS A 108 -0.10 8.22 5.50
N GLY A 109 -0.25 7.63 6.69
CA GLY A 109 0.69 6.63 7.22
C GLY A 109 0.83 5.41 6.31
N TYR A 110 -0.30 4.88 5.81
CA TYR A 110 -0.31 3.78 4.86
C TYR A 110 0.44 4.12 3.56
N TYR A 111 0.09 5.23 2.89
CA TYR A 111 0.76 5.62 1.64
C TYR A 111 2.23 5.95 1.86
N SER A 112 2.62 6.48 3.02
CA SER A 112 4.02 6.68 3.38
C SER A 112 4.81 5.37 3.41
N LEU A 113 4.22 4.27 3.93
CA LEU A 113 4.84 2.95 3.87
C LEU A 113 4.96 2.42 2.43
N ILE A 114 3.94 2.66 1.60
CA ILE A 114 3.98 2.31 0.17
C ILE A 114 5.07 3.08 -0.56
N VAL A 115 5.27 4.36 -0.26
CA VAL A 115 6.36 5.18 -0.83
C VAL A 115 7.72 4.61 -0.49
N VAL A 116 7.95 4.26 0.79
CA VAL A 116 9.22 3.64 1.24
C VAL A 116 9.48 2.32 0.49
N GLN A 117 8.48 1.44 0.42
CA GLN A 117 8.62 0.16 -0.28
C GLN A 117 8.81 0.33 -1.79
N SER A 118 8.05 1.23 -2.42
CA SER A 118 8.11 1.49 -3.86
C SER A 118 9.44 2.13 -4.27
N THR A 119 10.06 2.91 -3.38
CA THR A 119 11.41 3.47 -3.57
C THR A 119 12.45 2.35 -3.66
N GLU A 120 12.39 1.36 -2.76
CA GLU A 120 13.26 0.18 -2.82
C GLU A 120 12.99 -0.66 -4.08
N GLU A 121 11.72 -0.82 -4.50
CA GLU A 121 11.40 -1.54 -5.73
C GLU A 121 11.99 -0.86 -6.98
N VAL A 122 11.90 0.47 -7.08
CA VAL A 122 12.53 1.23 -8.16
C VAL A 122 14.06 1.06 -8.12
N ALA A 123 14.68 1.24 -6.96
CA ALA A 123 16.13 1.10 -6.79
C ALA A 123 16.62 -0.32 -7.14
N ALA A 124 15.88 -1.34 -6.72
CA ALA A 124 16.18 -2.73 -7.01
C ALA A 124 16.02 -3.04 -8.51
N ALA A 125 14.95 -2.58 -9.14
CA ALA A 125 14.73 -2.73 -10.58
C ALA A 125 15.85 -2.07 -11.38
N GLN A 126 16.24 -0.84 -11.04
CA GLN A 126 17.36 -0.14 -11.69
C GLN A 126 18.67 -0.91 -11.55
N ALA A 127 18.94 -1.48 -10.37
CA ALA A 127 20.12 -2.29 -10.11
C ALA A 127 20.00 -3.75 -10.60
N ARG A 128 18.91 -4.10 -11.32
CA ARG A 128 18.61 -5.46 -11.79
C ARG A 128 18.70 -6.53 -10.69
N ARG A 129 18.34 -6.16 -9.46
CA ARG A 129 18.30 -7.04 -8.29
C ARG A 129 16.87 -7.24 -7.83
N ARG A 130 16.66 -8.27 -7.01
CA ARG A 130 15.36 -8.47 -6.36
C ARG A 130 15.18 -7.41 -5.27
N ALA A 131 13.99 -6.82 -5.22
CA ALA A 131 13.60 -5.91 -4.15
C ALA A 131 13.56 -6.64 -2.81
N VAL A 132 14.00 -5.97 -1.76
CA VAL A 132 13.82 -6.42 -0.38
C VAL A 132 12.55 -5.76 0.18
N ILE A 133 11.88 -6.47 1.09
CA ILE A 133 10.76 -5.89 1.83
C ILE A 133 11.39 -4.99 2.91
N VAL A 134 11.23 -3.68 2.76
CA VAL A 134 11.74 -2.66 3.68
C VAL A 134 10.63 -2.07 4.55
N ALA A 135 9.38 -2.19 4.09
CA ALA A 135 8.20 -1.79 4.84
C ALA A 135 7.07 -2.78 4.56
N GLU A 136 6.46 -3.30 5.62
CA GLU A 136 5.20 -4.03 5.51
C GLU A 136 4.05 -3.00 5.55
N PRO A 137 3.31 -2.81 4.45
CA PRO A 137 2.27 -1.80 4.41
C PRO A 137 1.08 -2.28 5.25
N MET A 138 0.90 -1.62 6.40
CA MET A 138 -0.25 -1.81 7.27
C MET A 138 -0.98 -0.48 7.37
N LEU A 139 -2.28 -0.45 7.04
CA LEU A 139 -3.14 0.65 7.49
C LEU A 139 -3.48 0.38 8.95
N ARG A 140 -3.02 1.29 9.79
CA ARG A 140 -3.37 1.29 11.20
C ARG A 140 -4.34 2.44 11.42
N LEU A 141 -5.62 2.12 11.29
CA LEU A 141 -6.70 2.98 11.76
C LEU A 141 -6.72 2.90 13.29
N GLU A 142 -5.83 3.65 13.93
CA GLU A 142 -5.83 3.84 15.38
C GLU A 142 -6.87 4.92 15.73
N LEU A 143 -8.14 4.56 15.57
CA LEU A 143 -9.25 5.38 16.07
C LEU A 143 -9.36 5.18 17.59
N SER A 144 -9.55 6.26 18.34
CA SER A 144 -9.97 6.14 19.74
C SER A 144 -11.30 5.39 19.81
N GLY A 145 -11.60 4.70 20.92
CA GLY A 145 -12.83 3.94 21.07
C GLY A 145 -14.11 4.77 20.85
N GLU A 146 -14.04 6.09 21.08
CA GLU A 146 -15.13 7.05 20.84
C GLU A 146 -15.35 7.37 19.34
N LEU A 147 -14.30 7.27 18.52
CA LEU A 147 -14.36 7.49 17.07
C LEU A 147 -14.65 6.20 16.29
N GLN A 148 -14.49 5.03 16.92
CA GLN A 148 -14.89 3.74 16.34
C GLN A 148 -16.41 3.52 16.39
N GLN A 149 -17.10 4.19 17.30
CA GLN A 149 -18.56 4.08 17.43
C GLN A 149 -19.27 4.95 16.39
N ALA A 150 -20.53 4.62 16.11
CA ALA A 150 -21.40 5.51 15.37
C ALA A 150 -21.40 6.90 16.02
N PRO A 151 -21.56 7.99 15.25
CA PRO A 151 -21.66 9.32 15.81
C PRO A 151 -22.68 9.30 16.96
N PRO A 152 -22.36 9.90 18.13
CA PRO A 152 -23.32 10.00 19.23
C PRO A 152 -24.62 10.53 18.65
N ARG A 153 -25.79 10.01 19.09
CA ARG A 153 -27.14 10.30 18.56
C ARG A 153 -27.41 11.81 18.46
N MET A 154 -26.87 12.43 17.44
CA MET A 154 -26.82 13.85 17.17
C MET A 154 -27.32 14.02 15.75
N ASP A 155 -28.06 15.11 15.53
CA ASP A 155 -28.53 15.43 14.20
C ASP A 155 -27.32 15.79 13.32
N THR A 156 -27.01 14.90 12.37
CA THR A 156 -26.01 15.12 11.34
C THR A 156 -26.65 15.88 10.19
N CYS A 157 -26.08 17.02 9.77
CA CYS A 157 -26.49 17.64 8.52
C CYS A 157 -26.03 16.80 7.31
N SER A 158 -26.61 17.05 6.14
CA SER A 158 -26.28 16.34 4.89
C SER A 158 -24.80 16.43 4.53
N GLU A 159 -24.17 17.60 4.70
CA GLU A 159 -22.74 17.79 4.42
C GLU A 159 -21.85 16.94 5.33
N CYS A 160 -22.16 16.87 6.63
CA CYS A 160 -21.42 16.04 7.57
C CYS A 160 -21.65 14.54 7.32
N ALA A 161 -22.86 14.15 6.92
CA ALA A 161 -23.15 12.78 6.53
C ALA A 161 -22.38 12.37 5.25
N GLN A 162 -22.33 13.26 4.25
CA GLN A 162 -21.57 13.04 3.02
C GLN A 162 -20.07 12.90 3.31
N LEU A 163 -19.50 13.77 4.15
CA LEU A 163 -18.09 13.67 4.53
C LEU A 163 -17.77 12.35 5.24
N LEU A 164 -18.65 11.87 6.13
CA LEU A 164 -18.47 10.56 6.76
C LEU A 164 -18.50 9.43 5.72
N GLN A 165 -19.46 9.47 4.80
CA GLN A 165 -19.57 8.47 3.74
C GLN A 165 -18.32 8.45 2.85
N GLU A 166 -17.79 9.61 2.47
CA GLU A 166 -16.54 9.72 1.69
C GLU A 166 -15.34 9.13 2.44
N VAL A 167 -15.23 9.41 3.73
CA VAL A 167 -14.18 8.86 4.59
C VAL A 167 -14.29 7.34 4.70
N GLU A 168 -15.48 6.81 4.98
CA GLU A 168 -15.73 5.37 5.09
C GLU A 168 -15.46 4.64 3.76
N LEU A 169 -15.85 5.24 2.63
CA LEU A 169 -15.57 4.70 1.31
C LEU A 169 -14.06 4.68 1.02
N ALA A 170 -13.35 5.75 1.36
CA ALA A 170 -11.88 5.83 1.20
C ALA A 170 -11.16 4.80 2.08
N GLU A 171 -11.65 4.56 3.31
CA GLU A 171 -11.15 3.50 4.20
C GLU A 171 -11.37 2.12 3.61
N GLY A 172 -12.59 1.81 3.15
CA GLY A 172 -12.89 0.53 2.52
C GLY A 172 -12.04 0.26 1.29
N SER A 173 -11.85 1.27 0.44
CA SER A 173 -10.96 1.20 -0.73
C SER A 173 -9.49 0.96 -0.34
N SER A 174 -9.01 1.66 0.68
CA SER A 174 -7.65 1.49 1.21
C SER A 174 -7.46 0.08 1.79
N GLN A 175 -8.43 -0.41 2.57
CA GLN A 175 -8.42 -1.75 3.14
C GLN A 175 -8.36 -2.84 2.06
N ALA A 176 -9.18 -2.72 1.02
CA ALA A 176 -9.14 -3.66 -0.11
C ALA A 176 -7.77 -3.67 -0.81
N CYS A 177 -7.15 -2.51 -1.01
CA CYS A 177 -5.80 -2.41 -1.56
C CYS A 177 -4.76 -3.10 -0.67
N ILE A 178 -4.90 -3.00 0.65
CA ILE A 178 -4.00 -3.60 1.63
C ILE A 178 -4.12 -5.11 1.63
N ASP A 179 -5.34 -5.65 1.64
CA ASP A 179 -5.55 -7.09 1.65
C ASP A 179 -4.91 -7.74 0.42
N VAL A 180 -5.06 -7.11 -0.75
CA VAL A 180 -4.38 -7.53 -1.99
C VAL A 180 -2.87 -7.44 -1.87
N THR A 181 -2.36 -6.38 -1.25
CA THR A 181 -0.92 -6.14 -1.09
C THR A 181 -0.29 -7.12 -0.10
N LEU A 182 -0.90 -7.31 1.07
CA LEU A 182 -0.48 -8.28 2.09
C LEU A 182 -0.50 -9.70 1.54
N LYS A 183 -1.54 -10.08 0.78
CA LYS A 183 -1.58 -11.38 0.10
C LYS A 183 -0.38 -11.57 -0.83
N LYS A 184 -0.05 -10.56 -1.64
CA LYS A 184 1.14 -10.62 -2.52
C LYS A 184 2.44 -10.75 -1.71
N PHE A 185 2.58 -10.00 -0.62
CA PHE A 185 3.74 -10.12 0.27
C PHE A 185 3.86 -11.53 0.86
N GLN A 186 2.77 -12.11 1.34
CA GLN A 186 2.74 -13.47 1.87
C GLN A 186 3.12 -14.49 0.78
N GLU A 187 2.57 -14.37 -0.42
CA GLU A 187 2.93 -15.24 -1.56
C GLU A 187 4.42 -15.11 -1.93
N TRP A 188 4.99 -13.90 -1.87
CA TRP A 188 6.41 -13.67 -2.12
C TRP A 188 7.31 -14.22 -1.00
N GLY A 189 6.86 -14.13 0.25
CA GLY A 189 7.53 -14.70 1.43
C GLY A 189 7.53 -16.23 1.40
N MET A 190 6.41 -16.85 1.03
CA MET A 190 6.28 -18.31 0.93
C MET A 190 7.11 -18.89 -0.22
N LYS A 191 7.23 -18.18 -1.35
CA LYS A 191 8.12 -18.60 -2.45
C LYS A 191 9.61 -18.59 -2.08
N LYS A 192 10.02 -17.93 -0.98
CA LYS A 192 11.41 -17.96 -0.47
C LYS A 192 11.72 -19.22 0.37
N ALA A 193 10.71 -19.99 0.79
CA ALA A 193 10.88 -21.13 1.67
C ALA A 193 10.91 -22.49 0.95
N ALA A 194 11.01 -22.52 -0.39
CA ALA A 194 11.27 -23.76 -1.11
C ALA A 194 12.77 -24.13 -0.99
N PRO A 195 13.13 -25.23 -0.29
CA PRO A 195 14.51 -25.56 0.03
C PRO A 195 15.21 -26.28 -1.14
N GLY A 196 15.17 -25.69 -2.34
CA GLY A 196 15.69 -26.30 -3.58
C GLY A 196 16.99 -25.72 -4.12
N ASP A 197 17.20 -24.40 -3.99
CA ASP A 197 18.23 -23.71 -4.81
C ASP A 197 19.51 -23.34 -4.06
N ALA A 198 19.65 -23.68 -2.77
CA ALA A 198 20.86 -23.38 -1.99
C ALA A 198 22.05 -24.32 -2.28
N ALA A 199 21.90 -25.32 -3.15
CA ALA A 199 22.91 -26.37 -3.35
C ALA A 199 23.89 -26.15 -4.53
N ALA A 200 23.72 -25.10 -5.36
CA ALA A 200 24.47 -24.96 -6.61
C ALA A 200 25.32 -23.68 -6.70
N SER A 201 26.03 -23.30 -5.64
CA SER A 201 27.13 -22.32 -5.75
C SER A 201 28.30 -22.66 -4.83
N GLY A 202 28.81 -23.89 -4.93
CA GLY A 202 30.10 -24.30 -4.38
C GLY A 202 31.19 -24.18 -5.45
N GLY A 203 31.72 -22.97 -5.67
CA GLY A 203 32.95 -22.75 -6.43
C GLY A 203 34.18 -22.76 -5.52
N PRO A 204 35.32 -23.35 -5.92
CA PRO A 204 36.41 -23.67 -5.01
C PRO A 204 37.26 -22.45 -4.63
N ALA A 205 37.71 -22.46 -3.38
CA ALA A 205 38.63 -21.51 -2.79
C ALA A 205 40.00 -21.50 -3.50
N ALA A 206 40.47 -20.31 -3.87
CA ALA A 206 41.87 -20.03 -4.12
C ALA A 206 42.46 -19.37 -2.87
N ALA A 207 43.42 -20.08 -2.27
CA ALA A 207 44.20 -19.66 -1.13
C ALA A 207 45.16 -18.51 -1.50
N ALA A 208 45.26 -17.52 -0.63
CA ALA A 208 46.48 -16.72 -0.48
C ALA A 208 46.64 -16.33 1.00
N ALA A 209 47.72 -16.85 1.57
CA ALA A 209 48.13 -16.67 2.95
C ALA A 209 48.84 -15.32 3.16
N ALA A 210 48.58 -14.66 4.28
CA ALA A 210 49.58 -13.86 4.99
C ALA A 210 49.27 -13.81 6.49
N LYS A 211 50.32 -13.98 7.29
CA LYS A 211 50.38 -14.28 8.73
C LYS A 211 50.28 -13.03 9.64
N PRO A 212 50.17 -13.20 10.98
CA PRO A 212 49.55 -12.24 11.92
C PRO A 212 50.55 -11.38 12.72
N ALA A 213 50.01 -10.39 13.43
CA ALA A 213 50.67 -9.76 14.58
C ALA A 213 49.73 -9.72 15.80
N ARG A 214 50.22 -10.29 16.90
CA ARG A 214 49.80 -10.16 18.31
C ARG A 214 49.53 -8.69 18.68
N GLY A 215 48.70 -8.33 19.65
CA GLY A 215 48.02 -9.05 20.72
C GLY A 215 47.65 -8.03 21.80
N ALA A 216 46.69 -8.34 22.66
CA ALA A 216 46.62 -7.86 24.05
C ALA A 216 45.44 -8.55 24.75
N GLU A 217 45.77 -9.12 25.90
CA GLU A 217 44.91 -9.85 26.81
C GLU A 217 43.97 -8.92 27.60
N GLY A 218 42.84 -9.47 28.06
CA GLY A 218 41.95 -8.81 29.01
C GLY A 218 40.59 -9.50 29.07
N GLY A 219 40.50 -10.57 29.86
CA GLY A 219 39.23 -11.23 30.20
C GLY A 219 38.41 -10.44 31.24
N PRO A 220 37.52 -11.10 31.99
CA PRO A 220 36.13 -11.32 31.59
C PRO A 220 35.14 -10.76 32.61
N VAL A 221 33.95 -10.32 32.19
CA VAL A 221 32.79 -10.21 33.09
C VAL A 221 31.52 -10.61 32.37
N THR A 222 31.04 -11.80 32.70
CA THR A 222 29.68 -12.28 32.44
C THR A 222 28.75 -11.67 33.49
N PRO A 223 27.53 -11.28 33.10
CA PRO A 223 26.39 -11.58 33.98
C PRO A 223 25.36 -12.44 33.25
N LYS A 224 25.05 -13.58 33.88
CA LYS A 224 23.84 -14.37 33.65
C LYS A 224 22.61 -13.47 33.86
N GLN A 225 21.71 -13.42 32.89
CA GLN A 225 20.30 -13.14 33.14
C GLN A 225 19.48 -14.31 32.63
N GLN A 226 18.81 -14.97 33.59
CA GLN A 226 17.76 -15.94 33.35
C GLN A 226 16.47 -15.22 32.94
N PRO A 227 15.62 -15.86 32.11
CA PRO A 227 14.31 -15.36 31.74
C PRO A 227 13.28 -15.70 32.83
N GLN A 228 12.45 -14.73 33.20
CA GLN A 228 11.24 -14.98 33.99
C GLN A 228 10.04 -14.84 33.06
N GLN A 229 9.54 -15.99 32.60
CA GLN A 229 8.21 -16.11 32.01
C GLN A 229 7.20 -16.04 33.16
N GLU A 230 6.32 -15.04 33.13
CA GLU A 230 5.09 -15.06 33.93
C GLU A 230 3.92 -15.25 32.96
N GLN A 231 3.42 -16.48 32.97
CA GLN A 231 2.32 -16.97 32.16
C GLN A 231 1.05 -16.81 33.01
N GLN A 232 0.33 -15.69 32.87
CA GLN A 232 -1.02 -15.59 33.41
C GLN A 232 -2.02 -16.12 32.40
N GLN A 233 -2.40 -17.39 32.60
CA GLN A 233 -3.66 -17.95 32.13
C GLN A 233 -4.81 -17.25 32.86
N GLN A 234 -5.57 -16.42 32.14
CA GLN A 234 -6.95 -16.12 32.53
C GLN A 234 -7.87 -16.94 31.64
N GLN A 235 -8.42 -17.97 32.26
CA GLN A 235 -9.57 -18.72 31.79
C GLN A 235 -10.79 -17.81 31.89
N HIS A 236 -11.45 -17.54 30.75
CA HIS A 236 -12.83 -17.08 30.75
C HIS A 236 -13.73 -18.18 30.19
N PRO A 237 -14.83 -18.52 30.88
CA PRO A 237 -15.75 -19.56 30.45
C PRO A 237 -16.56 -19.13 29.23
N SER A 238 -16.64 -20.06 28.29
CA SER A 238 -17.57 -20.10 27.16
C SER A 238 -18.99 -19.83 27.64
N SER A 239 -19.61 -18.80 27.09
CA SER A 239 -21.06 -18.62 27.10
C SER A 239 -21.51 -18.67 25.65
N ASP A 240 -22.18 -19.77 25.33
CA ASP A 240 -23.00 -19.93 24.14
C ASP A 240 -24.08 -18.85 24.12
N GLU A 241 -24.07 -17.98 23.11
CA GLU A 241 -25.21 -17.12 22.80
C GLU A 241 -25.47 -17.22 21.29
N GLU A 242 -26.57 -17.91 20.96
CA GLU A 242 -27.14 -18.03 19.63
C GLU A 242 -27.47 -16.64 19.05
N LEU A 243 -26.83 -16.28 17.93
CA LEU A 243 -27.20 -15.13 17.11
C LEU A 243 -28.11 -15.58 15.95
N PRO A 244 -29.28 -14.95 15.74
CA PRO A 244 -30.15 -15.27 14.62
C PRO A 244 -29.55 -14.79 13.29
N GLN A 245 -29.65 -15.65 12.27
CA GLN A 245 -29.32 -15.36 10.88
C GLN A 245 -30.09 -14.13 10.37
N GLN A 246 -29.41 -13.00 10.21
CA GLN A 246 -29.89 -11.92 9.36
C GLN A 246 -29.51 -12.21 7.90
N HIS A 247 -30.55 -12.32 7.08
CA HIS A 247 -30.49 -12.27 5.62
C HIS A 247 -29.77 -10.99 5.17
N GLN A 248 -28.51 -11.10 4.74
CA GLN A 248 -27.86 -10.05 3.97
C GLN A 248 -28.39 -10.11 2.54
N GLN A 249 -29.26 -9.17 2.19
CA GLN A 249 -29.59 -8.87 0.82
C GLN A 249 -28.38 -8.17 0.20
N HIS A 250 -27.69 -8.84 -0.71
CA HIS A 250 -26.65 -8.22 -1.53
C HIS A 250 -27.29 -7.14 -2.42
N PRO A 251 -26.78 -5.90 -2.45
CA PRO A 251 -27.21 -4.91 -3.43
C PRO A 251 -26.86 -5.39 -4.84
N SER A 252 -27.82 -5.21 -5.75
CA SER A 252 -27.70 -5.59 -7.17
C SER A 252 -26.55 -4.82 -7.82
N THR A 253 -25.75 -5.52 -8.63
CA THR A 253 -24.59 -4.99 -9.37
C THR A 253 -24.89 -3.79 -10.26
N ASP A 254 -26.16 -3.55 -10.59
CA ASP A 254 -26.59 -2.41 -11.40
C ASP A 254 -26.52 -1.08 -10.62
N GLN A 255 -26.68 -1.11 -9.28
CA GLN A 255 -26.62 0.09 -8.45
C GLN A 255 -25.18 0.60 -8.24
N GLU A 256 -24.20 -0.31 -8.30
CA GLU A 256 -22.77 0.00 -8.21
C GLU A 256 -22.24 0.68 -9.48
N GLN A 257 -22.89 0.45 -10.63
CA GLN A 257 -22.48 0.99 -11.92
C GLN A 257 -23.00 2.43 -12.14
N GLU A 258 -24.17 2.75 -11.57
CA GLU A 258 -24.75 4.10 -11.63
C GLU A 258 -23.99 5.08 -10.70
N GLN A 259 -23.59 4.63 -9.50
CA GLN A 259 -22.77 5.44 -8.59
C GLN A 259 -21.38 5.77 -9.14
N ARG A 260 -20.79 4.93 -10.01
CA ARG A 260 -19.48 5.25 -10.64
C ARG A 260 -19.55 6.40 -11.64
N GLN A 261 -20.72 6.72 -12.20
CA GLN A 261 -20.85 7.79 -13.21
C GLN A 261 -20.96 9.19 -12.58
N GLU A 262 -21.46 9.30 -11.34
CA GLU A 262 -21.66 10.59 -10.68
C GLU A 262 -20.35 11.28 -10.24
N TRP A 263 -19.30 10.50 -9.93
CA TRP A 263 -18.00 11.05 -9.51
C TRP A 263 -17.18 11.71 -10.62
N GLY A 264 -17.62 11.59 -11.89
CA GLY A 264 -16.95 12.23 -13.03
C GLY A 264 -17.28 13.73 -13.21
N ALA A 265 -18.24 14.27 -12.44
CA ALA A 265 -18.78 15.61 -12.67
C ALA A 265 -18.36 16.68 -11.63
N ALA A 266 -17.54 16.33 -10.62
CA ALA A 266 -17.19 17.25 -9.54
C ALA A 266 -15.86 18.02 -9.73
N ASP A 267 -15.12 17.77 -10.81
CA ASP A 267 -13.85 18.45 -11.14
C ASP A 267 -13.98 19.36 -12.39
N THR A 268 -14.92 20.31 -12.36
CA THR A 268 -14.94 21.49 -13.26
C THR A 268 -15.16 22.77 -12.49
#